data_AF-A0A4Z1REE5-F1
#
_entry.id   AF-A0A4Z1REE5-F1
#
_cell.length_a   1.000
_cell.length_b   1.000
_cell.length_c   1.000
_cell.angle_alpha   90.00
_cell.angle_beta   90.00
_cell.angle_gamma   90.00
#
_symmetry.space_group_name_H-M   'P 1'
#
loop_
_entity.id
_entity.type
_entity.pdbx_description
1 polymer ?
#
loop_
_entity_poly.entity_id
_entity_poly.type
_entity_poly.pdbx_seq_one_letter_code
_entity_poly.pdbx_strand_id
1 'polypeptide(L)'
;MSAARAVQRTSGIDPVALLGVVGLRSDDVYFSATELGRHLGQTAREVNQRLAELGLQQRVGATWSPTHEGRQHAVVLDVGKQHGDGAPVTQLRWRVSVLVLLGPDDLLATDDERKTGT
;
A
#
# COMPACT_ATOMS: atom_id res chain seq x y z
N MET A 1 -4.77 -8.95 28.48
CA MET A 1 -6.00 -8.65 27.70
C MET A 1 -5.68 -8.84 26.22
N SER A 2 -6.37 -9.80 25.61
CA SER A 2 -6.12 -10.37 24.29
C SER A 2 -6.54 -9.46 23.13
N ALA A 3 -5.84 -9.56 22.01
CA ALA A 3 -6.39 -9.25 20.68
C ALA A 3 -5.63 -10.02 19.58
N ALA A 4 -5.66 -11.35 19.63
CA ALA A 4 -5.39 -12.17 18.45
C ALA A 4 -6.62 -12.08 17.54
N ARG A 5 -6.59 -11.19 16.53
CA ARG A 5 -7.58 -11.21 15.46
C ARG A 5 -7.02 -12.00 14.29
N ALA A 6 -7.48 -13.24 14.19
CA ALA A 6 -7.49 -14.00 12.95
C ALA A 6 -8.21 -13.17 11.88
N VAL A 7 -7.49 -12.78 10.83
CA VAL A 7 -8.09 -12.21 9.62
C VAL A 7 -7.97 -13.28 8.55
N GLN A 8 -9.13 -13.80 8.14
CA GLN A 8 -9.27 -14.83 7.12
C GLN A 8 -8.71 -14.32 5.79
N ARG A 9 -7.87 -15.15 5.18
CA ARG A 9 -7.29 -14.98 3.84
C ARG A 9 -8.41 -15.05 2.80
N THR A 10 -8.97 -13.91 2.38
CA THR A 10 -9.77 -13.87 1.14
C THR A 10 -9.66 -12.50 0.49
N SER A 11 -8.65 -12.30 -0.35
CA SER A 11 -8.70 -11.31 -1.42
C SER A 11 -7.70 -11.74 -2.48
N GLY A 12 -8.02 -12.84 -3.18
CA GLY A 12 -7.34 -13.27 -4.39
C GLY A 12 -7.79 -12.44 -5.60
N ILE A 13 -7.76 -11.11 -5.46
CA ILE A 13 -8.00 -10.24 -6.61
C ILE A 13 -6.67 -10.12 -7.33
N ASP A 14 -6.58 -10.76 -8.49
CA ASP A 14 -5.45 -10.61 -9.39
C ASP A 14 -5.25 -9.10 -9.67
N PRO A 15 -4.09 -8.52 -9.32
CA PRO A 15 -3.81 -7.11 -9.57
C PRO A 15 -3.92 -6.75 -11.07
N VAL A 16 -3.71 -7.71 -11.97
CA VAL A 16 -3.95 -7.53 -13.42
C VAL A 16 -5.45 -7.45 -13.71
N ALA A 17 -6.27 -8.27 -13.05
CA ALA A 17 -7.73 -8.16 -13.14
C ALA A 17 -8.22 -6.84 -12.54
N LEU A 18 -7.61 -6.34 -11.46
CA LEU A 18 -7.94 -5.03 -10.90
C LEU A 18 -7.62 -3.90 -11.90
N LEU A 19 -6.48 -3.98 -12.60
CA LEU A 19 -6.12 -3.04 -13.66
C LEU A 19 -7.08 -3.11 -14.87
N GLY A 20 -7.57 -4.30 -15.21
CA GLY A 20 -8.55 -4.51 -16.27
C GLY A 20 -9.99 -4.08 -15.91
N VAL A 21 -10.39 -4.24 -14.65
CA VAL A 21 -11.71 -3.81 -14.13
C VAL A 21 -11.76 -2.29 -13.93
N VAL A 22 -10.65 -1.65 -13.56
CA VAL A 22 -10.53 -0.18 -13.46
C VAL A 22 -10.31 0.43 -14.86
N GLY A 23 -11.01 -0.10 -15.86
CA GLY A 23 -10.99 0.37 -17.24
C GLY A 23 -11.35 1.86 -17.32
N LEU A 24 -10.42 2.65 -17.85
CA LEU A 24 -10.60 4.03 -18.32
C LEU A 24 -11.16 5.02 -17.29
N ARG A 25 -10.35 5.37 -16.29
CA ARG A 25 -10.08 6.72 -15.72
C ARG A 25 -9.45 6.55 -14.34
N SER A 26 -8.21 6.07 -14.32
CA SER A 26 -7.44 5.77 -13.08
C SER A 26 -6.98 7.02 -12.31
N ASP A 27 -7.43 8.21 -12.69
CA ASP A 27 -6.95 9.47 -12.13
C ASP A 27 -7.58 9.83 -10.78
N ASP A 28 -8.69 9.17 -10.40
CA ASP A 28 -9.45 9.50 -9.18
C ASP A 28 -9.47 8.38 -8.12
N VAL A 29 -8.92 7.20 -8.42
CA VAL A 29 -8.89 6.07 -7.46
C VAL A 29 -7.56 6.02 -6.74
N TYR A 30 -7.62 6.25 -5.43
CA TYR A 30 -6.45 6.31 -4.56
C TYR A 30 -6.58 5.38 -3.35
N PHE A 31 -5.57 4.54 -3.15
CA PHE A 31 -5.50 3.57 -2.06
C PHE A 31 -4.48 3.98 -0.99
N SER A 32 -4.83 3.76 0.26
CA SER A 32 -3.86 3.72 1.36
C SER A 32 -3.00 2.46 1.28
N ALA A 33 -1.86 2.43 1.98
CA ALA A 33 -1.04 1.21 2.10
C ALA A 33 -1.84 0.01 2.65
N THR A 34 -2.83 0.25 3.50
CA THR A 34 -3.74 -0.80 4.01
C THR A 34 -4.65 -1.35 2.92
N GLU A 35 -5.21 -0.49 2.07
CA GLU A 35 -6.07 -0.92 0.96
C GLU A 35 -5.25 -1.66 -0.11
N LEU A 36 -4.06 -1.16 -0.47
CA LEU A 36 -3.11 -1.89 -1.31
C LEU A 36 -2.80 -3.27 -0.72
N GLY A 37 -2.53 -3.33 0.58
CA GLY A 37 -2.27 -4.60 1.27
C GLY A 37 -3.42 -5.59 1.17
N ARG A 38 -4.67 -5.14 1.25
CA ARG A 38 -5.84 -6.01 1.05
C ARG A 38 -5.87 -6.60 -0.36
N HIS A 39 -5.49 -5.84 -1.38
CA HIS A 39 -5.41 -6.34 -2.76
C HIS A 39 -4.25 -7.31 -2.97
N LEU A 40 -3.16 -7.15 -2.23
CA LEU A 40 -1.93 -7.94 -2.36
C LEU A 40 -1.83 -9.12 -1.37
N GLY A 41 -2.78 -9.26 -0.44
CA GLY A 41 -2.66 -10.20 0.67
C GLY A 41 -1.57 -9.83 1.69
N GLN A 42 -1.16 -8.55 1.74
CA GLN A 42 -0.09 -8.02 2.57
C GLN A 42 -0.61 -7.09 3.66
N THR A 43 0.16 -6.94 4.73
CA THR A 43 -0.07 -5.91 5.74
C THR A 43 0.37 -4.54 5.22
N ALA A 44 -0.20 -3.46 5.79
CA ALA A 44 0.25 -2.11 5.49
C ALA A 44 1.75 -1.88 5.79
N ARG A 45 2.32 -2.63 6.75
CA ARG A 45 3.75 -2.57 7.07
C ARG A 45 4.58 -3.13 5.92
N GLU A 46 4.23 -4.31 5.42
CA GLU A 46 4.93 -4.96 4.31
C GLU A 46 4.83 -4.09 3.05
N VAL A 47 3.64 -3.60 2.70
CA VAL A 47 3.48 -2.67 1.57
C VAL A 47 4.35 -1.43 1.74
N ASN A 48 4.38 -0.83 2.94
CA ASN A 48 5.20 0.37 3.17
C ASN A 48 6.70 0.09 3.05
N GLN A 49 7.17 -1.08 3.49
CA GLN A 49 8.57 -1.47 3.36
C GLN A 49 8.94 -1.62 1.89
N ARG A 50 8.11 -2.32 1.12
CA ARG A 50 8.34 -2.54 -0.32
C ARG A 50 8.32 -1.24 -1.11
N LEU A 51 7.37 -0.35 -0.84
CA LEU A 51 7.34 1.00 -1.44
C LEU A 51 8.61 1.80 -1.10
N ALA A 52 9.19 1.62 0.09
CA ALA A 52 10.44 2.29 0.47
C ALA A 52 11.68 1.64 -0.18
N GLU A 53 11.71 0.31 -0.29
CA GLU A 53 12.75 -0.46 -0.97
C GLU A 53 12.80 -0.14 -2.47
N LEU A 54 11.64 0.06 -3.09
CA LEU A 54 11.50 0.53 -4.47
C LEU A 54 11.80 2.04 -4.64
N GLY A 55 12.18 2.75 -3.56
CA GLY A 55 12.48 4.17 -3.61
C GLY A 55 11.26 5.07 -3.85
N LEU A 56 10.03 4.58 -3.72
CA LEU A 56 8.79 5.33 -3.98
C LEU A 56 8.36 6.16 -2.77
N GLN A 57 8.71 5.77 -1.56
CA GLN A 57 8.43 6.57 -0.37
C GLN A 57 9.58 6.58 0.62
N GLN A 58 9.55 7.57 1.50
CA GLN A 58 10.52 7.75 2.57
C GLN A 58 9.83 8.14 3.86
N ARG A 59 10.48 7.88 4.98
CA ARG A 59 9.98 8.26 6.29
C ARG A 59 10.48 9.66 6.64
N VAL A 60 9.55 10.58 6.87
CA VAL A 60 9.82 11.95 7.32
C VAL A 60 9.24 12.09 8.73
N GLY A 61 10.12 12.01 9.74
CA GLY A 61 9.70 11.94 11.14
C GLY A 61 8.83 10.71 11.41
N ALA A 62 7.59 10.93 11.83
CA ALA A 62 6.63 9.88 12.13
C ALA A 62 5.79 9.42 10.92
N THR A 63 5.91 10.07 9.77
CA THR A 63 4.97 9.92 8.64
C THR A 63 5.67 9.44 7.37
N TRP A 64 4.94 8.72 6.53
CA TRP A 64 5.40 8.37 5.18
C TRP A 64 5.13 9.51 4.20
N SER A 65 6.12 9.82 3.36
CA SER A 65 6.04 10.84 2.33
C SER A 65 6.58 10.29 1.00
N PRO A 66 5.96 10.61 -0.15
CA PRO A 66 6.42 10.13 -1.44
C PRO A 66 7.76 10.76 -1.82
N THR A 67 8.65 9.97 -2.42
CA THR A 67 9.89 10.49 -3.02
C THR A 67 9.59 11.22 -4.33
N HIS A 68 10.64 11.70 -5.02
CA HIS A 68 10.47 12.24 -6.37
C HIS A 68 9.83 11.24 -7.33
N GLU A 69 10.30 10.00 -7.30
CA GLU A 69 9.79 8.92 -8.16
C GLU A 69 8.39 8.49 -7.73
N GLY A 70 8.10 8.41 -6.42
CA GLY A 70 6.78 8.02 -5.94
C GLY A 70 5.66 9.00 -6.28
N ARG A 71 5.96 10.30 -6.43
CA ARG A 71 4.94 11.34 -6.68
C ARG A 71 4.14 11.14 -7.96
N GLN A 72 4.67 10.45 -8.96
CA GLN A 72 3.92 10.14 -10.18
C GLN A 72 2.78 9.12 -9.94
N HIS A 73 2.88 8.35 -8.85
CA HIS A 73 1.93 7.32 -8.44
C HIS A 73 1.22 7.64 -7.13
N ALA A 74 1.45 8.80 -6.52
CA ALA A 74 0.91 9.13 -5.21
C ALA A 74 0.31 10.54 -5.15
N VAL A 75 -0.66 10.70 -4.26
CA VAL A 75 -1.22 11.99 -3.88
C VAL A 75 -1.20 12.12 -2.36
N VAL A 76 -1.00 13.35 -1.90
CA VAL A 76 -1.10 13.70 -0.48
C VAL A 76 -2.40 14.48 -0.33
N LEU A 77 -3.40 13.86 0.31
CA LEU A 77 -4.72 14.47 0.50
C LEU A 77 -4.80 15.08 1.89
N ASP A 78 -5.29 16.31 1.99
CA ASP A 78 -5.75 16.86 3.26
C ASP A 78 -7.07 16.18 3.63
N VAL A 79 -7.13 15.52 4.80
CA VAL A 79 -8.34 14.83 5.25
C VAL A 79 -9.27 15.70 6.09
N GLY A 80 -9.05 17.02 6.11
CA GLY A 80 -9.93 17.98 6.78
C GLY A 80 -9.99 17.78 8.30
N LYS A 81 -9.05 17.02 8.87
CA LYS A 81 -8.86 16.86 10.30
C LYS A 81 -7.70 17.75 10.70
N GLN A 82 -7.91 18.58 11.70
CA GLN A 82 -6.82 19.31 12.34
C GLN A 82 -6.25 18.43 13.45
N HIS A 83 -4.94 18.32 13.50
CA HIS A 83 -4.26 17.80 14.67
C HIS A 83 -4.48 18.80 15.83
N GLY A 84 -4.32 18.39 17.11
CA GLY A 84 -4.69 19.22 18.28
C GLY A 84 -3.99 20.58 18.37
N ASP A 85 -3.00 20.81 17.51
CA ASP A 85 -2.15 21.97 17.28
C ASP A 85 -2.53 22.78 16.02
N GLY A 86 -3.63 22.44 15.33
CA GLY A 86 -4.17 23.18 14.19
C GLY A 86 -3.59 22.82 12.81
N ALA A 87 -2.59 21.92 12.75
CA ALA A 87 -2.01 21.49 11.48
C ALA A 87 -2.98 20.54 10.72
N PRO A 88 -3.19 20.73 9.41
CA PRO A 88 -4.00 19.81 8.61
C PRO A 88 -3.36 18.42 8.57
N VAL A 89 -4.15 17.40 8.88
CA VAL A 89 -3.73 16.00 8.78
C VAL A 89 -3.75 15.62 7.30
N THR A 90 -2.56 15.35 6.76
CA THR A 90 -2.41 14.86 5.39
C THR A 90 -2.29 13.33 5.35
N GLN A 91 -2.86 12.71 4.32
CA GLN A 91 -2.73 11.28 4.06
C GLN A 91 -2.08 11.01 2.71
N LEU A 92 -1.01 10.21 2.72
CA LEU A 92 -0.43 9.65 1.51
C LEU A 92 -1.35 8.55 0.96
N ARG A 93 -1.73 8.68 -0.31
CA ARG A 93 -2.49 7.70 -1.07
C ARG A 93 -1.80 7.39 -2.40
N TRP A 94 -2.06 6.21 -2.93
CA TRP A 94 -1.41 5.65 -4.10
C TRP A 94 -2.42 5.35 -5.20
N ARG A 95 -2.07 5.73 -6.43
CA ARG A 95 -2.80 5.39 -7.64
C ARG A 95 -2.69 3.90 -7.91
N VAL A 96 -3.67 3.37 -8.65
CA VAL A 96 -3.69 1.96 -9.10
C VAL A 96 -2.40 1.59 -9.84
N SER A 97 -1.78 2.53 -10.55
CA SER A 97 -0.51 2.33 -11.26
C SER A 97 0.63 1.81 -10.37
N VAL A 98 0.60 2.07 -9.06
CA VAL A 98 1.66 1.59 -8.15
C VAL A 98 1.67 0.06 -8.05
N LEU A 99 0.53 -0.60 -8.31
CA LEU A 99 0.42 -2.05 -8.24
C LEU A 99 1.29 -2.74 -9.31
N VAL A 100 1.54 -2.08 -10.44
CA VAL A 100 2.45 -2.58 -11.48
C VAL A 100 3.88 -2.66 -10.95
N LEU A 101 4.30 -1.67 -10.16
CA LEU A 101 5.65 -1.61 -9.56
C LEU A 101 5.79 -2.55 -8.37
N LEU A 102 4.68 -2.80 -7.65
CA LEU A 102 4.65 -3.77 -6.58
C LEU A 102 4.64 -5.21 -7.10
N GLY A 103 4.43 -5.45 -8.39
CA GLY A 103 4.65 -6.75 -9.05
C GLY A 103 3.79 -7.93 -8.53
N PRO A 104 3.59 -8.96 -9.37
CA PRO A 104 2.98 -10.23 -8.98
C PRO A 104 3.95 -11.23 -8.32
N ASP A 105 5.24 -10.92 -8.14
CA ASP A 105 6.22 -11.86 -7.56
C ASP A 105 5.90 -12.28 -6.10
N ASP A 106 4.94 -11.61 -5.45
CA ASP A 106 4.37 -12.03 -4.16
C ASP A 106 3.14 -12.94 -4.25
N LEU A 107 2.57 -13.17 -5.43
CA LEU A 107 1.44 -14.10 -5.62
C LEU A 107 1.89 -15.59 -5.56
N LEU A 108 3.19 -15.85 -5.67
CA LEU A 108 3.79 -17.18 -5.50
C LEU A 108 4.48 -17.36 -4.15
N ALA A 109 4.64 -16.30 -3.34
CA ALA A 109 5.13 -16.39 -1.97
C ALA A 109 4.04 -16.82 -0.98
N THR A 110 3.10 -17.65 -1.41
CA THR A 110 2.25 -18.42 -0.49
C THR A 110 2.93 -19.76 -0.19
N ASP A 111 3.47 -19.83 1.02
CA ASP A 111 3.60 -21.03 1.87
C ASP A 111 4.84 -21.96 1.80
N ASP A 112 5.90 -21.76 0.98
CA ASP A 112 7.03 -22.74 0.97
C ASP A 112 8.39 -22.33 1.59
N GLU A 113 8.84 -21.06 1.55
CA GLU A 113 10.24 -20.74 1.94
C GLU A 113 10.44 -20.06 3.31
N ARG A 114 9.66 -20.43 4.34
CA ARG A 114 10.02 -20.09 5.75
C ARG A 114 10.49 -21.29 6.58
N LYS A 115 10.91 -22.38 5.93
CA LYS A 115 11.52 -23.55 6.59
C LYS A 115 12.92 -23.88 6.06
N THR A 116 13.83 -22.92 6.05
CA THR A 116 15.27 -23.22 6.07
C THR A 116 16.00 -22.12 6.81
N GLY A 117 16.51 -22.45 7.99
CA GLY A 117 17.20 -21.51 8.88
C GLY A 117 17.43 -22.17 10.23
N THR A 118 18.39 -23.09 10.20
CA THR A 118 19.00 -23.91 11.27
C THR A 118 18.99 -23.31 12.67
#